data_AF-A0A354GPC7-F1
#
_entry.id   AF-A0A354GPC7-F1
#
_cell.length_a   1.000
_cell.length_b   1.000
_cell.length_c   1.000
_cell.angle_alpha   90.00
_cell.angle_beta   90.00
_cell.angle_gamma   90.00
#
_symmetry.space_group_name_H-M   'P 1'
#
loop_
_entity.id
_entity.type
_entity.pdbx_description
1 polymer ?
#
loop_
_entity_poly.entity_id
_entity_poly.type
_entity_poly.pdbx_seq_one_letter_code
_entity_poly.pdbx_strand_id
1 'polypeptide(L)' 'MPLSLEEQQLRDQFFKTLSAAVLPLQSESDPEVTLEAMIEAAQMLQERLQRELAELRQEQAD' A
#
# COMPACT_ATOMS: atom_id res chain seq x y z
N MET A 1 -18.85 4.31 5.73
CA MET A 1 -18.57 5.47 6.60
C MET A 1 -17.49 6.30 5.93
N PRO A 2 -17.62 7.64 5.85
CA PRO A 2 -16.51 8.49 5.43
C PRO A 2 -15.35 8.35 6.44
N LEU A 3 -14.12 8.31 5.94
CA LEU A 3 -12.90 8.25 6.77
C LEU A 3 -12.78 9.54 7.60
N SER A 4 -12.29 9.42 8.82
CA SER A 4 -11.87 10.56 9.65
C SER A 4 -10.71 11.34 8.99
N LEU A 5 -10.46 12.57 9.46
CA LEU A 5 -9.39 13.41 8.92
C LEU A 5 -8.00 12.75 9.09
N GLU A 6 -7.75 12.09 10.23
CA GLU A 6 -6.50 11.39 10.50
C GLU A 6 -6.33 10.18 9.58
N GLU A 7 -7.40 9.40 9.34
CA GLU A 7 -7.36 8.27 8.41
C GLU A 7 -7.10 8.71 6.96
N GLN A 8 -7.70 9.84 6.55
CA GLN A 8 -7.44 10.42 5.23
C GLN A 8 -5.99 10.87 5.09
N GLN A 9 -5.46 11.57 6.09
CA GLN A 9 -4.06 12.01 6.11
C GLN A 9 -3.09 10.83 6.06
N LEU A 10 -3.35 9.78 6.85
CA LEU A 10 -2.54 8.57 6.84
C LEU A 10 -2.54 7.90 5.47
N ARG A 11 -3.72 7.70 4.86
CA ARG A 11 -3.85 7.12 3.52
C ARG A 11 -3.09 7.94 2.47
N ASP A 12 -3.26 9.25 2.49
CA ASP A 12 -2.65 10.14 1.51
C ASP A 12 -1.12 10.21 1.68
N GLN A 13 -0.63 10.20 2.92
CA GLN A 13 0.80 10.12 3.23
C GLN A 13 1.41 8.79 2.77
N PHE A 14 0.71 7.68 3.01
CA PHE A 14 1.11 6.36 2.59
C PHE A 14 1.19 6.26 1.05
N PHE A 15 0.16 6.74 0.36
CA PHE A 15 0.13 6.80 -1.10
C PHE A 15 1.29 7.63 -1.65
N LYS A 16 1.51 8.85 -1.14
CA LYS A 16 2.63 9.71 -1.57
C LYS A 16 3.99 9.05 -1.37
N THR A 17 4.18 8.37 -0.25
CA THR A 17 5.44 7.69 0.09
C THR A 17 5.73 6.56 -0.89
N LEU A 18 4.71 5.73 -1.18
CA LEU A 18 4.84 4.65 -2.16
C LEU A 18 5.07 5.20 -3.57
N SER A 19 4.29 6.21 -4.01
CA SER A 19 4.47 6.84 -5.31
C SER A 19 5.87 7.40 -5.51
N ALA A 20 6.44 8.05 -4.47
CA ALA A 20 7.79 8.59 -4.53
C ALA A 20 8.86 7.48 -4.60
N ALA A 21 8.63 6.34 -3.95
CA ALA A 21 9.55 5.20 -3.96
C ALA A 21 9.56 4.45 -5.30
N VAL A 22 8.42 4.38 -5.99
CA VAL A 22 8.30 3.66 -7.26
C VAL A 22 8.67 4.50 -8.48
N LEU A 23 8.57 5.83 -8.40
CA LEU A 23 8.86 6.74 -9.53
C LEU A 23 10.25 6.50 -10.18
N PRO A 24 11.35 6.33 -9.40
CA PRO A 24 12.68 6.11 -9.99
C PRO A 24 12.82 4.77 -10.72
N LEU A 25 12.00 3.77 -10.35
CA LEU A 25 12.05 2.43 -10.92
C LEU A 25 11.38 2.39 -12.31
N GLN A 26 10.52 3.35 -12.64
CA GLN A 26 9.82 3.43 -13.93
C GLN A 26 10.73 3.85 -15.10
N SER A 27 11.93 4.37 -14.82
CA SER A 27 12.87 4.86 -15.83
C SER A 27 13.85 3.80 -16.37
N GLU A 28 13.93 2.61 -15.76
CA GLU A 28 14.98 1.63 -16.05
C GLU A 28 14.52 0.48 -16.97
N SER A 29 13.23 0.34 -17.26
CA SER A 29 12.66 -0.84 -17.94
C SER A 29 11.47 -0.47 -18.84
N ASP A 30 10.90 -1.45 -19.53
CA ASP A 30 9.65 -1.28 -20.28
C ASP A 30 8.56 -0.75 -19.33
N PRO A 31 7.90 0.39 -19.64
CA PRO A 31 6.91 1.00 -18.77
C PRO A 31 5.73 0.08 -18.42
N GLU A 32 5.29 -0.77 -19.34
CA GLU A 32 4.15 -1.68 -19.14
C GLU A 32 4.52 -2.78 -18.15
N VAL A 33 5.64 -3.47 -18.41
CA VAL A 33 6.16 -4.53 -17.52
C VAL A 33 6.48 -3.98 -16.13
N THR A 34 7.01 -2.76 -16.06
CA THR A 34 7.31 -2.11 -14.78
C THR A 34 6.05 -1.83 -13.97
N LEU A 35 4.99 -1.35 -14.63
CA LEU A 35 3.70 -1.11 -13.98
C LEU A 35 3.04 -2.41 -13.53
N GLU A 36 3.08 -3.47 -14.35
CA GLU A 36 2.58 -4.80 -13.97
C GLU A 36 3.28 -5.34 -12.71
N ALA A 37 4.62 -5.30 -12.68
CA ALA A 37 5.40 -5.74 -11.52
C ALA A 37 5.10 -4.90 -10.26
N MET A 38 4.89 -3.58 -10.40
CA MET A 38 4.51 -2.71 -9.30
C MET A 38 3.11 -3.02 -8.76
N ILE A 39 2.16 -3.38 -9.64
CA ILE A 39 0.81 -3.79 -9.25
C ILE A 39 0.87 -5.09 -8.44
N GLU A 40 1.64 -6.09 -8.87
CA GLU A 40 1.85 -7.33 -8.11
C GLU A 40 2.47 -7.05 -6.73
N ALA A 41 3.53 -6.22 -6.68
CA ALA A 41 4.15 -5.85 -5.41
C ALA A 41 3.17 -5.12 -4.46
N ALA A 42 2.30 -4.26 -4.99
CA ALA A 42 1.27 -3.60 -4.21
C ALA A 42 0.21 -4.58 -3.66
N GLN A 43 -0.14 -5.61 -4.42
CA GLN A 43 -1.04 -6.69 -3.95
C GLN A 43 -0.40 -7.47 -2.80
N MET A 44 0.88 -7.84 -2.91
CA MET A 44 1.60 -8.51 -1.83
C MET A 44 1.63 -7.65 -0.55
N LEU A 45 1.84 -6.34 -0.70
CA LEU A 45 1.81 -5.40 0.43
C LEU A 45 0.41 -5.32 1.05
N GLN A 46 -0.64 -5.26 0.23
CA GLN A 46 -2.02 -5.27 0.69
C GLN A 46 -2.32 -6.53 1.52
N GLU A 47 -1.96 -7.72 1.03
CA GLU A 47 -2.17 -8.98 1.75
C GLU A 47 -1.46 -9.02 3.11
N ARG A 48 -0.26 -8.43 3.18
CA ARG A 48 0.48 -8.31 4.44
C ARG A 48 -0.27 -7.40 5.44
N LEU A 49 -0.68 -6.21 5.00
CA LEU A 49 -1.41 -5.27 5.86
C LEU A 49 -2.76 -5.84 6.32
N GLN A 50 -3.44 -6.60 5.47
CA GLN A 50 -4.67 -7.29 5.82
C GLN A 50 -4.45 -8.36 6.91
N ARG A 51 -3.33 -9.09 6.84
CA ARG A 51 -2.93 -10.05 7.88
C ARG A 51 -2.64 -9.35 9.20
N GLU A 52 -1.80 -8.32 9.21
CA GLU A 52 -1.49 -7.54 10.41
C GLU A 52 -2.78 -6.94 11.04
N LEU A 53 -3.71 -6.45 10.21
CA LEU A 53 -5.01 -5.96 10.68
C LEU A 53 -5.90 -7.07 11.26
N ALA A 54 -5.87 -8.27 10.68
CA ALA A 54 -6.62 -9.41 11.19
C ALA A 54 -6.07 -9.90 12.52
N GLU A 55 -4.75 -9.94 12.68
CA GLU A 55 -4.06 -10.28 13.93
C GLU A 55 -4.46 -9.30 15.05
N LEU A 56 -4.35 -7.99 14.81
CA LEU A 56 -4.76 -6.96 15.79
C LEU A 56 -6.24 -7.07 16.21
N ARG A 57 -7.13 -7.48 15.30
CA ARG A 57 -8.55 -7.69 15.60
C ARG A 57 -8.79 -8.94 16.45
N GLN A 58 -7.98 -9.98 16.26
CA GLN A 58 -8.04 -11.19 17.08
C GLN A 58 -7.51 -10.92 18.49
N GLU A 59 -6.38 -10.22 18.61
CA GLU A 59 -5.79 -9.84 19.90
C GLU A 59 -6.69 -8.95 20.77
N GLN A 60 -7.59 -8.18 20.15
CA GLN A 60 -8.58 -7.35 20.87
C GLN A 60 -9.86 -8.11 21.26
N ALA A 61 -10.06 -9.31 20.72
CA ALA A 61 -11.23 -10.13 20.96
C ALA A 61 -11.01 -11.21 22.04
N ASP A 62 -9.75 -11.58 22.30
CA ASP A 62 -9.30 -12.43 23.44
C ASP A 62 -9.07 -11.59 24.71
#